data_AF-A0A1B0D326-F1
#
_entry.id   AF-A0A1B0D326-F1
#
_cell.length_a   1.000
_cell.length_b   1.000
_cell.length_c   1.000
_cell.angle_alpha   90.00
_cell.angle_beta   90.00
_cell.angle_gamma   90.00
#
_symmetry.space_group_name_H-M   'P 1'
#
loop_
_entity.id
_entity.type
_entity.pdbx_description
1 polymer ?
#
loop_
_entity_poly.entity_id
_entity_poly.type
_entity_poly.pdbx_seq_one_letter_code
_entity_poly.pdbx_strand_id
1 'polypeptide(L)'
;MAPPEHSPGPTATRAVYGFSMFLLFKTLFIMYVIWAFVPDTILRDMLSLTYLPDKYFAIFIPMLILVAVSLFAFFIYPGINLTITPHPCDISTVKDPFSVTPCLFKPPGGRVIARNR
;
A
#
# COMPACT_ATOMS: atom_id res chain seq x y z
N MET A 1 -3.02 4.80 -32.75
CA MET A 1 -2.41 5.70 -31.75
C MET A 1 -2.32 4.90 -30.45
N ALA A 2 -1.12 4.49 -30.04
CA ALA A 2 -0.98 3.75 -28.79
C ALA A 2 -1.39 4.64 -27.61
N PRO A 3 -2.11 4.12 -26.59
CA PRO A 3 -2.44 4.89 -25.41
C PRO A 3 -1.14 5.34 -24.71
N PRO A 4 -1.12 6.53 -24.09
CA PRO A 4 0.08 7.02 -23.41
C PRO A 4 0.54 6.02 -22.34
N GLU A 5 1.84 5.77 -22.24
CA GLU A 5 2.46 4.78 -21.34
C GLU A 5 2.05 4.96 -19.87
N HIS A 6 1.73 6.20 -19.48
CA HIS A 6 1.27 6.59 -18.14
C HIS A 6 -0.26 6.79 -18.04
N SER A 7 -1.04 6.25 -18.99
CA SER A 7 -2.50 6.22 -18.82
C SER A 7 -2.86 5.22 -17.72
N PRO A 8 -3.66 5.55 -16.70
CA PRO A 8 -4.09 4.60 -15.66
C PRO A 8 -5.03 3.49 -16.18
N GLY A 9 -5.35 3.50 -17.48
CA GLY A 9 -6.25 2.53 -18.10
C GLY A 9 -5.76 1.08 -18.04
N PRO A 10 -6.70 0.11 -18.08
CA PRO A 10 -6.38 -1.31 -18.10
C PRO A 10 -5.73 -1.67 -19.43
N THR A 11 -4.40 -1.86 -19.43
CA THR A 11 -3.66 -2.34 -20.60
C THR A 11 -3.34 -3.82 -20.44
N ALA A 12 -3.38 -4.57 -21.54
CA ALA A 12 -3.07 -6.00 -21.53
C ALA A 12 -1.68 -6.29 -20.95
N THR A 13 -0.68 -5.45 -21.29
CA THR A 13 0.69 -5.56 -20.77
C THR A 13 0.75 -5.47 -19.24
N ARG A 14 -0.03 -4.59 -18.61
CA ARG A 14 -0.08 -4.47 -17.14
C ARG A 14 -0.73 -5.67 -16.46
N ALA A 15 -1.74 -6.27 -17.09
CA ALA A 15 -2.40 -7.46 -16.58
C ALA A 15 -1.47 -8.69 -16.57
N VAL A 16 -0.57 -8.81 -17.56
CA VAL A 16 0.38 -9.93 -17.66
C VAL A 16 1.36 -9.95 -16.49
N TYR A 17 1.89 -8.81 -16.05
CA TYR A 17 2.80 -8.75 -14.90
C TYR A 17 2.13 -9.15 -13.60
N GLY A 18 0.90 -8.68 -13.36
CA GLY A 18 0.13 -9.07 -12.19
C GLY A 18 -0.17 -10.58 -12.18
N PHE A 19 -0.53 -11.13 -13.34
CA PHE A 19 -0.81 -12.55 -13.48
C PHE A 19 0.43 -13.43 -13.28
N SER A 20 1.58 -13.06 -13.85
CA SER A 20 2.83 -13.81 -13.67
C SER A 20 3.30 -13.79 -12.22
N MET A 21 3.22 -12.63 -11.56
CA MET A 21 3.55 -12.47 -10.14
C MET A 21 2.59 -13.26 -9.25
N PHE A 22 1.29 -13.29 -9.58
CA PHE A 22 0.30 -14.12 -8.88
C PHE A 22 0.63 -15.61 -8.96
N LEU A 23 0.94 -16.13 -10.15
CA LEU A 23 1.34 -17.53 -10.32
C LEU A 23 2.61 -17.84 -9.53
N LEU A 24 3.62 -16.95 -9.57
CA LEU A 24 4.87 -17.11 -8.85
C LEU A 24 4.66 -17.16 -7.33
N PHE A 25 3.89 -16.22 -6.75
CA PHE A 25 3.62 -16.27 -5.31
C PHE A 25 2.77 -17.47 -4.91
N LYS A 26 1.83 -17.88 -5.76
CA LYS A 26 1.00 -19.07 -5.50
C LYS A 26 1.86 -20.35 -5.45
N THR A 27 2.79 -20.52 -6.40
CA THR A 27 3.68 -21.69 -6.42
C THR A 27 4.67 -21.67 -5.25
N LEU A 28 5.26 -20.51 -4.95
CA LEU A 28 6.14 -20.35 -3.78
C LEU A 28 5.40 -20.62 -2.47
N PHE A 29 4.16 -20.17 -2.33
CA PHE A 29 3.35 -20.42 -1.15
C PHE A 29 3.06 -21.91 -0.96
N ILE A 30 2.69 -22.63 -2.04
CA ILE A 30 2.47 -24.08 -1.97
C ILE A 30 3.76 -24.80 -1.57
N MET A 31 4.90 -24.44 -2.17
CA MET A 31 6.21 -25.01 -1.82
C MET A 31 6.57 -24.75 -0.35
N TYR A 32 6.29 -23.54 0.14
CA TYR A 32 6.49 -23.17 1.53
C TYR A 32 5.62 -23.98 2.50
N VAL A 33 4.33 -24.17 2.18
CA VAL A 33 3.41 -24.99 2.98
C VAL A 33 3.89 -26.44 3.04
N ILE A 34 4.27 -27.02 1.90
CA ILE A 34 4.84 -28.38 1.85
C ILE A 34 6.07 -28.45 2.75
N TRP A 35 6.99 -27.49 2.63
CA TRP A 35 8.16 -27.44 3.49
C TRP A 35 7.82 -27.29 4.98
N ALA A 36 6.81 -26.51 5.34
CA ALA A 36 6.42 -26.26 6.73
C ALA A 36 5.83 -27.50 7.42
N PHE A 37 5.03 -28.29 6.71
CA PHE A 37 4.34 -29.47 7.28
C PHE A 37 5.11 -30.78 7.16
N VAL A 38 6.01 -30.90 6.17
CA VAL A 38 6.81 -32.12 6.01
C VAL A 38 7.89 -32.18 7.11
N PRO A 39 7.99 -33.30 7.86
CA PRO A 39 8.99 -33.44 8.92
C PRO A 39 10.41 -33.52 8.36
N ASP A 40 11.38 -33.05 9.14
CA ASP A 40 12.79 -32.96 8.74
C ASP A 40 13.41 -34.31 8.38
N THR A 41 12.95 -35.41 8.99
CA THR A 41 13.43 -36.76 8.68
C THR A 41 13.21 -37.10 7.21
N ILE A 42 12.01 -36.85 6.69
CA ILE A 42 11.65 -37.11 5.29
C ILE A 42 12.45 -36.21 4.34
N LEU A 43 12.64 -34.94 4.70
CA LEU A 43 13.41 -33.99 3.87
C LEU A 43 14.91 -34.35 3.81
N ARG A 44 15.47 -34.83 4.92
CA ARG A 44 16.87 -35.26 4.99
C ARG A 44 17.07 -36.58 4.25
N ASP A 45 16.17 -37.54 4.42
CA ASP A 45 16.32 -38.89 3.87
C ASP A 45 16.00 -38.96 2.37
N MET A 46 14.94 -38.28 1.91
CA MET A 46 14.51 -38.35 0.50
C MET A 46 15.18 -37.31 -0.39
N LEU A 47 15.41 -36.11 0.14
CA LEU A 47 15.85 -34.95 -0.64
C LEU A 47 17.30 -34.54 -0.34
N SER A 48 17.97 -35.23 0.60
CA SER A 48 19.34 -34.89 1.07
C SER A 48 19.49 -33.43 1.50
N LEU A 49 18.41 -32.81 1.98
CA LEU A 49 18.36 -31.39 2.32
C LEU A 49 18.76 -31.18 3.79
N THR A 50 20.05 -31.28 4.09
CA THR A 50 20.56 -31.30 5.47
C THR A 50 20.78 -29.92 6.11
N TYR A 51 20.87 -28.85 5.31
CA TYR A 51 21.23 -27.48 5.76
C TYR A 51 20.05 -26.50 5.79
N LEU A 52 18.83 -27.00 5.86
CA LEU A 52 17.62 -26.17 5.88
C LEU A 52 17.46 -25.49 7.25
N PRO A 53 16.94 -24.24 7.32
CA PRO A 53 16.71 -23.57 8.60
C PRO A 53 15.67 -24.31 9.44
N ASP A 54 15.76 -24.09 10.75
CA ASP A 54 14.85 -24.71 11.72
C ASP A 54 13.37 -24.41 11.42
N LYS A 55 12.48 -25.35 11.75
CA LYS A 55 11.04 -25.24 11.47
C LYS A 55 10.38 -24.08 12.20
N TYR A 56 10.98 -23.56 13.27
CA TYR A 56 10.56 -22.30 13.90
C TYR A 56 10.40 -21.15 12.89
N PHE A 57 11.22 -21.10 11.84
CA PHE A 57 11.12 -20.08 10.80
C PHE A 57 9.80 -20.14 10.03
N ALA A 58 9.12 -21.28 9.99
CA ALA A 58 7.78 -21.40 9.40
C ALA A 58 6.73 -20.58 10.17
N ILE A 59 6.92 -20.29 11.45
CA ILE A 59 6.00 -19.43 12.22
C ILE A 59 6.55 -18.00 12.30
N PHE A 60 7.88 -17.87 12.39
CA PHE A 60 8.52 -16.57 12.51
C PHE A 60 8.32 -15.68 11.27
N ILE A 61 8.45 -16.24 10.05
CA ILE A 61 8.27 -15.49 8.80
C ILE A 61 6.86 -14.84 8.70
N PRO A 62 5.75 -15.59 8.86
CA PRO A 62 4.42 -14.97 8.78
C PRO A 62 4.17 -13.97 9.92
N MET A 63 4.71 -14.20 11.12
CA MET A 63 4.66 -13.21 12.20
C MET A 63 5.40 -11.92 11.84
N LEU A 64 6.59 -12.01 11.24
CA LEU A 64 7.37 -10.85 10.80
C LEU A 64 6.61 -10.05 9.73
N ILE A 65 5.98 -10.73 8.77
CA ILE A 65 5.15 -10.10 7.74
C ILE A 65 3.97 -9.37 8.39
N LEU A 66 3.27 -10.00 9.34
CA LEU A 66 2.15 -9.38 10.03
C LEU A 66 2.56 -8.13 10.80
N VAL A 67 3.70 -8.18 11.51
CA VAL A 67 4.26 -7.03 12.22
C VAL A 67 4.64 -5.92 11.24
N ALA A 68 5.32 -6.26 10.14
CA ALA A 68 5.71 -5.28 9.12
C ALA A 68 4.50 -4.61 8.47
N VAL A 69 3.46 -5.38 8.11
CA VAL A 69 2.21 -4.86 7.53
C VAL A 69 1.48 -3.98 8.55
N SER A 70 1.41 -4.40 9.81
CA SER A 70 0.76 -3.61 10.87
C SER A 70 1.49 -2.30 11.10
N LEU A 71 2.82 -2.35 11.19
CA LEU A 71 3.65 -1.16 11.36
C LEU A 71 3.48 -0.20 10.17
N PHE A 72 3.47 -0.74 8.95
CA PHE A 72 3.25 0.05 7.76
C PHE A 72 1.86 0.70 7.73
N ALA A 73 0.80 -0.08 7.99
CA ALA A 73 -0.58 0.38 7.89
C ALA A 73 -0.97 1.41 8.96
N PHE A 74 -0.49 1.26 10.19
CA PHE A 74 -0.90 2.11 11.30
C PHE A 74 0.03 3.28 11.59
N PHE A 75 1.33 3.15 11.28
CA PHE A 75 2.29 4.19 11.63
C PHE A 75 2.87 4.86 10.39
N ILE A 76 3.45 4.09 9.47
CA ILE A 76 4.17 4.66 8.32
C ILE A 76 3.18 5.33 7.36
N TYR A 77 2.13 4.62 6.93
CA TYR A 77 1.21 5.13 5.93
C TYR A 77 0.46 6.38 6.41
N PRO A 78 -0.13 6.42 7.62
CA PRO A 78 -0.72 7.64 8.16
C PRO A 78 0.31 8.74 8.37
N GLY A 79 1.53 8.39 8.82
CA GLY A 79 2.63 9.35 8.96
C GLY A 79 2.96 10.05 7.65
N ILE A 80 3.15 9.30 6.57
CA ILE A 80 3.40 9.86 5.23
C ILE A 80 2.22 10.72 4.77
N ASN A 81 0.99 10.26 4.92
CA ASN A 81 -0.19 11.03 4.53
C ASN A 81 -0.28 12.35 5.30
N LEU A 82 0.04 12.37 6.60
CA LEU A 82 0.07 13.58 7.40
C LEU A 82 1.18 14.54 6.95
N THR A 83 2.34 14.05 6.49
CA THR A 83 3.40 14.92 5.96
C THR A 83 3.06 15.57 4.63
N ILE A 84 2.20 14.95 3.82
CA ILE A 84 1.77 15.48 2.52
C ILE A 84 0.56 16.41 2.69
N THR A 85 -0.24 16.22 3.75
CA THR A 85 -1.45 17.00 4.00
C THR A 85 -1.09 18.44 4.41
N PRO A 86 -1.74 19.49 3.86
CA PRO A 86 -1.58 20.87 4.31
C PRO A 86 -1.94 21.06 5.79
N HIS A 87 -1.52 22.17 6.38
CA HIS A 87 -1.84 22.47 7.78
C HIS A 87 -3.37 22.48 7.98
N PRO A 88 -3.92 21.95 9.10
CA PRO A 88 -5.37 21.84 9.30
C PRO A 88 -6.14 23.17 9.19
N CYS A 89 -5.47 24.28 9.49
CA CYS A 89 -6.03 25.63 9.38
C CYS A 89 -5.89 26.26 7.98
N ASP A 90 -5.29 25.59 7.01
CA ASP A 90 -5.15 26.10 5.65
C ASP A 90 -6.45 25.90 4.86
N ILE A 91 -6.91 26.95 4.18
CA ILE A 91 -8.12 26.94 3.36
C ILE A 91 -7.98 26.01 2.14
N SER A 92 -6.75 25.72 1.73
CA SER A 92 -6.43 24.74 0.69
C SER A 92 -6.88 23.32 1.04
N THR A 93 -7.02 22.99 2.34
CA THR A 93 -7.56 21.71 2.80
C THR A 93 -9.05 21.56 2.47
N VAL A 94 -9.79 22.68 2.39
CA VAL A 94 -11.25 22.69 2.13
C VAL A 94 -11.56 23.01 0.67
N LYS A 95 -10.73 23.82 0.01
CA LYS A 95 -10.97 24.32 -1.35
C LYS A 95 -10.00 23.72 -2.34
N ASP A 96 -10.55 23.23 -3.46
CA ASP A 96 -9.74 22.91 -4.63
C ASP A 96 -9.37 24.20 -5.41
N PRO A 97 -8.33 24.16 -6.28
CA PRO A 97 -7.87 25.32 -7.05
C PRO A 97 -8.92 25.99 -7.95
N PHE A 98 -9.96 25.27 -8.36
CA PHE A 98 -11.05 25.74 -9.21
C PHE A 98 -12.34 26.00 -8.45
N SER A 99 -12.30 25.95 -7.11
CA SER A 99 -13.46 26.23 -6.26
C SER A 99 -13.85 27.71 -6.37
N VAL A 100 -14.92 27.99 -7.14
CA VAL A 100 -15.53 29.32 -7.21
C VAL A 100 -16.33 29.54 -5.93
N THR A 101 -15.73 30.22 -4.96
CA THR A 101 -16.48 30.64 -3.78
C THR A 101 -17.27 31.90 -4.11
N PRO A 102 -18.59 31.94 -3.83
CA PRO A 102 -19.37 33.15 -4.03
C PRO A 102 -18.71 34.26 -3.21
N CYS A 103 -18.31 35.32 -3.91
CA CYS A 103 -17.55 36.42 -3.34
C CYS A 103 -18.21 36.90 -2.05
N LEU A 104 -17.43 37.01 -0.96
CA LEU A 104 -17.85 37.89 0.13
C LEU A 104 -18.04 39.27 -0.49
N PHE A 105 -19.30 39.70 -0.60
CA PHE A 105 -19.66 41.01 -1.13
C PHE A 105 -18.88 42.07 -0.35
N LYS A 106 -17.90 42.70 -1.00
CA LYS A 106 -17.18 43.85 -0.46
C LYS A 106 -17.89 45.09 -1.00
N PRO A 107 -18.76 45.76 -0.22
CA PRO A 107 -19.43 46.96 -0.68
C PRO A 107 -18.40 48.05 -1.03
N PRO A 108 -18.73 48.97 -1.96
CA PRO A 108 -17.87 50.08 -2.40
C PRO A 108 -17.70 51.19 -1.33
N GLY A 109 -17.43 50.78 -0.09
CA GLY A 109 -17.19 51.60 1.10
C GLY A 109 -16.39 50.88 2.19
N GLY A 110 -15.80 49.71 1.90
CA GLY A 110 -14.69 49.17 2.68
C GLY A 110 -15.01 48.69 4.10
N ARG A 111 -16.02 47.85 4.30
CA ARG A 111 -16.06 46.96 5.48
C ARG A 111 -16.38 45.53 5.09
N VAL A 112 -15.42 44.63 5.31
CA VAL A 112 -15.62 43.19 5.18
C VAL A 112 -16.54 42.78 6.33
N ILE A 113 -17.79 42.41 6.02
CA ILE A 113 -18.67 41.80 7.00
C ILE A 113 -18.11 40.39 7.25
N ALA A 114 -17.31 40.24 8.31
CA ALA A 114 -16.99 38.92 8.83
C ALA A 114 -18.30 38.30 9.30
N ARG A 115 -18.86 37.39 8.49
CA ARG A 115 -20.06 36.64 8.88
C ARG A 115 -19.63 35.62 9.92
N ASN A 116 -19.67 36.04 11.18
CA ASN A 116 -19.42 35.18 12.32
C ASN A 116 -20.53 34.12 12.36
N ARG A 117 -20.18 32.87 12.08
CA ARG A 117 -20.99 31.72 12.45
C ARG A 117 -20.09 30.52 12.71
#